data_AF-A0A931VHH5-F1
#
_entry.id   AF-A0A931VHH5-F1
#
_cell.length_a   1.000
_cell.length_b   1.000
_cell.length_c   1.000
_cell.angle_alpha   90.00
_cell.angle_beta   90.00
_cell.angle_gamma   90.00
#
_symmetry.space_group_name_H-M   'P 1'
#
loop_
_entity.id
_entity.type
_entity.pdbx_description
1 polymer ?
#
loop_
_entity_poly.entity_id
_entity_poly.type
_entity_poly.pdbx_seq_one_letter_code
_entity_poly.pdbx_strand_id
1 'polypeptide(L)'
;MSIIDDIKSVAKTIQQAGNIELYQKILDLQGQALEVVEESNKLRDENRELKEKLKIKDNLKHERNSYWLESDGKNDGPFCSRCWDVDKNLVRLHPGGNPAYYHCPNCKAGSVLVKPEMDHPQSARMTFKQEPYL
;
A
#
# COMPACT_ATOMS: atom_id res chain seq x y z
N MET A 1 7.17 -28.80 -10.67
CA MET A 1 8.06 -28.85 -11.85
C MET A 1 7.60 -27.73 -12.77
N SER A 2 8.52 -26.90 -13.26
CA SER A 2 8.17 -25.80 -14.18
C SER A 2 7.88 -26.40 -15.56
N ILE A 3 6.90 -25.86 -16.28
CA ILE A 3 6.59 -26.30 -17.66
C ILE A 3 7.82 -26.18 -18.58
N ILE A 4 8.75 -25.28 -18.25
CA ILE A 4 10.03 -25.11 -18.94
C ILE A 4 10.97 -26.30 -18.71
N ASP A 5 10.94 -26.92 -17.53
CA ASP A 5 11.75 -28.11 -17.22
C ASP A 5 11.26 -29.31 -18.02
N ASP A 6 9.93 -29.43 -18.17
CA ASP A 6 9.31 -30.47 -18.99
C ASP A 6 9.68 -30.30 -20.46
N ILE A 7 9.62 -29.07 -21.00
CA ILE A 7 10.05 -28.76 -22.39
C ILE A 7 11.52 -29.12 -22.61
N LYS A 8 12.42 -28.80 -21.66
CA LYS A 8 13.85 -29.17 -21.74
C LYS A 8 14.05 -30.69 -21.77
N SER A 9 13.27 -31.44 -20.98
CA SER A 9 13.36 -32.90 -20.96
C SER A 9 12.92 -33.53 -22.29
N VAL A 10 11.88 -32.98 -22.91
CA VAL A 10 11.39 -33.38 -24.23
C VAL A 10 12.40 -33.03 -25.33
N ALA A 11 12.97 -31.82 -25.27
CA ALA A 11 14.03 -31.38 -26.19
C ALA A 11 15.23 -32.34 -26.17
N LYS A 12 15.67 -32.76 -24.98
CA LYS A 12 16.79 -33.68 -24.81
C LYS A 12 16.50 -35.07 -25.38
N THR A 13 15.27 -35.57 -25.20
CA THR A 13 14.83 -36.85 -25.77
C THR A 13 14.86 -36.82 -27.31
N ILE A 14 14.41 -35.71 -27.90
CA ILE A 14 14.38 -35.54 -29.36
C ILE A 14 15.77 -35.31 -29.95
N GLN A 15 16.65 -34.61 -29.23
CA GLN A 15 18.06 -34.50 -29.57
C GLN A 15 18.74 -35.88 -29.66
N GLN A 16 18.46 -36.76 -28.69
CA GLN A 16 18.98 -38.14 -28.68
C GLN A 16 18.43 -39.00 -29.81
N ALA A 17 17.22 -38.70 -30.31
CA ALA A 17 16.63 -39.36 -31.48
C ALA A 17 17.21 -38.87 -32.82
N GLY A 18 18.13 -37.88 -32.81
CA GLY A 18 18.79 -37.37 -34.02
C GLY A 18 17.92 -36.50 -34.93
N ASN A 19 16.71 -36.13 -34.49
CA ASN A 19 15.82 -35.30 -35.28
C ASN A 19 16.07 -33.80 -35.02
N ILE A 20 17.02 -33.25 -35.78
CA ILE A 20 17.49 -31.86 -35.64
C ILE A 20 16.37 -30.84 -35.92
N GLU A 21 15.49 -31.11 -36.87
CA GLU A 21 14.40 -30.21 -37.23
C GLU A 21 13.37 -30.10 -36.09
N LEU A 22 12.98 -31.23 -35.48
CA LEU A 22 12.10 -31.23 -34.31
C LEU A 22 12.78 -30.56 -33.11
N TYR A 23 14.09 -30.74 -32.94
CA TYR A 23 14.84 -30.09 -31.88
C TYR A 23 14.82 -28.56 -32.01
N GLN A 24 15.02 -28.02 -33.22
CA GLN A 24 14.92 -26.59 -33.48
C GLN A 24 13.53 -26.03 -33.18
N LYS A 25 12.46 -26.70 -33.63
CA LYS A 25 11.07 -26.29 -33.35
C LYS A 25 10.77 -26.26 -31.85
N ILE A 26 11.36 -27.17 -31.07
CA ILE A 26 11.17 -27.20 -29.62
C ILE A 26 11.92 -26.06 -28.93
N LEU A 27 13.12 -25.72 -29.40
CA LEU A 27 13.85 -24.56 -28.88
C LEU A 27 13.08 -23.26 -29.15
N ASP A 28 12.50 -23.09 -30.33
CA ASP A 28 11.66 -21.94 -30.65
C ASP A 28 10.41 -21.89 -29.76
N LEU A 29 9.72 -23.03 -29.57
CA LEU A 29 8.60 -23.14 -28.65
C LEU A 29 9.00 -22.86 -27.20
N GLN A 30 10.20 -23.26 -26.78
CA GLN A 30 10.73 -22.96 -25.46
C GLN A 30 10.94 -21.45 -25.28
N GLY A 31 11.44 -20.76 -26.31
CA GLY A 31 11.57 -19.30 -26.33
C GLY A 31 10.22 -18.61 -26.14
N GLN A 32 9.23 -18.99 -26.96
CA GLN A 32 7.86 -18.44 -26.85
C GLN A 32 7.22 -18.74 -25.49
N ALA A 33 7.42 -19.94 -24.95
CA ALA A 33 6.92 -20.31 -23.63
C ALA A 33 7.55 -19.47 -22.51
N LEU A 34 8.84 -19.13 -22.62
CA LEU A 34 9.51 -18.24 -21.67
C LEU A 34 8.93 -16.83 -21.71
N GLU A 35 8.74 -16.27 -22.91
CA GLU A 35 8.13 -14.95 -23.09
C GLU A 35 6.73 -14.88 -22.46
N VAL A 36 5.89 -15.89 -22.72
CA VAL A 36 4.54 -15.96 -22.13
C VAL A 36 4.57 -16.07 -20.61
N VAL A 37 5.51 -16.85 -20.06
CA VAL A 37 5.67 -16.98 -18.60
C VAL A 37 6.11 -15.65 -17.98
N GLU A 38 7.05 -14.94 -18.61
CA GLU A 38 7.52 -13.63 -18.16
C GLU A 38 6.39 -12.60 -18.18
N GLU A 39 5.64 -12.51 -19.28
CA GLU A 39 4.50 -11.59 -19.41
C GLU A 39 3.40 -11.93 -18.41
N SER A 40 3.08 -13.22 -18.21
CA SER A 40 2.11 -13.67 -17.21
C SER A 40 2.50 -13.27 -15.80
N ASN A 41 3.79 -13.41 -15.45
CA ASN A 41 4.29 -12.97 -14.14
C ASN A 41 4.18 -11.46 -13.97
N LYS A 42 4.59 -10.69 -14.98
CA LYS A 42 4.47 -9.22 -14.98
C LYS A 42 3.02 -8.78 -14.82
N LEU A 43 2.09 -9.34 -15.60
CA LEU A 43 0.67 -9.03 -15.51
C LEU A 43 0.08 -9.42 -14.14
N ARG A 44 0.51 -10.52 -13.55
CA ARG A 44 0.08 -10.93 -12.19
C ARG A 44 0.57 -9.96 -11.12
N ASP A 45 1.80 -9.48 -11.23
CA ASP A 45 2.37 -8.49 -10.32
C ASP A 45 1.63 -7.15 -10.44
N GLU A 46 1.44 -6.66 -11.67
CA GLU A 46 0.64 -5.45 -11.93
C GLU A 46 -0.79 -5.59 -11.41
N ASN A 47 -1.43 -6.75 -11.62
CA ASN A 47 -2.79 -7.01 -11.13
C ASN A 47 -2.85 -6.99 -9.59
N ARG A 48 -1.83 -7.55 -8.92
CA ARG A 48 -1.72 -7.52 -7.46
C ARG A 48 -1.60 -6.09 -6.95
N GLU A 49 -0.69 -5.29 -7.52
CA GLU A 49 -0.52 -3.88 -7.15
C GLU A 49 -1.79 -3.06 -7.37
N LEU A 50 -2.47 -3.26 -8.50
CA LEU A 50 -3.73 -2.57 -8.80
C LEU A 50 -4.83 -2.96 -7.82
N LYS A 51 -4.95 -4.23 -7.46
CA LYS A 51 -5.92 -4.70 -6.45
C LYS A 51 -5.64 -4.11 -5.07
N GLU A 52 -4.37 -3.99 -4.67
CA GLU A 52 -3.99 -3.34 -3.42
C GLU A 52 -4.36 -1.85 -3.42
N LYS A 53 -4.08 -1.13 -4.52
CA LYS A 53 -4.49 0.27 -4.70
C LYS A 53 -6.00 0.45 -4.64
N LEU A 54 -6.77 -0.48 -5.24
CA LEU A 54 -8.23 -0.45 -5.20
C LEU A 54 -8.79 -0.70 -3.79
N LYS A 55 -8.26 -1.68 -3.06
CA LYS A 55 -8.66 -1.94 -1.67
C LYS A 55 -8.48 -0.72 -0.77
N ILE A 56 -7.37 -0.01 -0.95
CA ILE A 56 -7.14 1.25 -0.24
C ILE A 56 -8.23 2.26 -0.60
N LYS A 57 -8.52 2.46 -1.89
CA LYS A 57 -9.51 3.43 -2.34
C LYS A 57 -10.93 3.13 -1.85
N ASP A 58 -11.33 1.86 -1.85
CA ASP A 58 -12.69 1.43 -1.48
C ASP A 58 -12.95 1.57 0.02
N ASN A 59 -11.90 1.42 0.84
CA ASN A 59 -12.01 1.43 2.30
C ASN A 59 -11.57 2.75 2.95
N LEU A 60 -11.19 3.76 2.17
CA LEU A 60 -10.71 5.04 2.69
C LEU A 60 -11.88 6.01 2.88
N LYS A 61 -12.19 6.30 4.14
CA LYS A 61 -13.25 7.25 4.53
C LYS A 61 -12.64 8.57 4.97
N HIS A 62 -13.17 9.68 4.46
CA HIS A 62 -12.78 11.02 4.89
C HIS A 62 -13.64 11.47 6.07
N GLU A 63 -13.03 11.74 7.22
CA GLU A 63 -13.71 12.22 8.42
C GLU A 63 -12.78 13.14 9.24
N ARG A 64 -13.34 14.24 9.78
CA ARG A 64 -12.62 15.22 10.62
C ARG A 64 -11.32 15.73 9.96
N ASN A 65 -11.41 16.11 8.68
CA ASN A 65 -10.29 16.61 7.85
C ASN A 65 -9.11 15.64 7.72
N SER A 66 -9.35 14.35 7.96
CA SER A 66 -8.37 13.27 7.87
C SER A 66 -9.00 12.06 7.18
N TYR A 67 -8.16 11.14 6.72
CA TYR A 67 -8.61 9.88 6.16
C TYR A 67 -8.46 8.74 7.17
N TRP A 68 -9.35 7.75 7.07
CA TRP A 68 -9.37 6.55 7.89
C TRP A 68 -9.57 5.34 6.98
N LEU A 69 -8.77 4.31 7.20
CA LEU A 69 -8.92 3.01 6.52
C LEU A 69 -9.82 2.11 7.37
N GLU A 70 -10.91 1.64 6.78
CA GLU A 70 -11.74 0.61 7.39
C GLU A 70 -11.19 -0.78 7.03
N SER A 71 -10.72 -1.53 8.03
CA SER A 71 -10.28 -2.92 7.85
C SER A 71 -10.79 -3.77 9.00
N ASP A 72 -11.46 -4.89 8.70
CA ASP A 72 -11.92 -5.87 9.67
C ASP A 72 -12.73 -5.27 10.84
N GLY A 73 -13.60 -4.28 10.54
CA GLY A 73 -14.44 -3.60 11.52
C GLY A 73 -13.68 -2.63 12.45
N LYS A 74 -12.42 -2.33 12.16
CA LYS A 74 -11.61 -1.31 12.85
C LYS A 74 -11.27 -0.17 11.90
N ASN A 75 -11.35 1.06 12.40
CA ASN A 75 -10.84 2.23 11.70
C ASN A 75 -9.37 2.42 12.05
N ASP A 76 -8.50 2.23 11.06
CA ASP A 76 -7.08 2.57 11.15
C ASP A 76 -6.84 3.99 10.63
N GLY A 77 -6.06 4.78 11.35
CA GLY A 77 -5.80 6.18 11.05
C GLY A 77 -5.42 6.97 12.29
N PRO A 78 -5.45 8.32 12.23
CA PRO A 78 -5.80 9.16 11.09
C PRO A 78 -4.67 9.32 10.05
N PHE A 79 -5.02 9.50 8.78
CA PHE A 79 -4.10 9.79 7.66
C PHE A 79 -4.31 11.20 7.11
N CYS A 80 -3.25 11.77 6.50
CA CYS A 80 -3.26 13.14 5.99
C CYS A 80 -4.10 13.27 4.71
N SER A 81 -5.15 14.09 4.76
CA SER A 81 -6.01 14.45 3.62
C SER A 81 -5.20 15.02 2.45
N ARG A 82 -4.40 16.06 2.68
CA ARG A 82 -3.57 16.68 1.64
C ARG A 82 -2.62 15.71 0.94
N CYS A 83 -1.90 14.86 1.69
CA CYS A 83 -0.94 13.92 1.08
C CYS A 83 -1.66 12.88 0.22
N TRP A 84 -2.86 12.47 0.61
CA TRP A 84 -3.67 11.59 -0.20
C TRP A 84 -4.28 12.29 -1.42
N ASP A 85 -4.79 13.50 -1.25
CA ASP A 85 -5.49 14.24 -2.30
C ASP A 85 -4.55 14.63 -3.44
N VAL A 86 -3.36 15.14 -3.09
CA VAL A 86 -2.36 15.62 -4.05
C VAL A 86 -1.49 14.48 -4.57
N ASP A 87 -0.90 13.69 -3.67
CA ASP A 87 0.17 12.74 -4.02
C ASP A 87 -0.29 11.27 -3.99
N LYS A 88 -1.55 11.00 -3.58
CA LYS A 88 -2.07 9.64 -3.32
C LYS A 88 -1.22 8.85 -2.32
N ASN A 89 -0.58 9.57 -1.39
CA ASN A 89 0.26 9.00 -0.35
C ASN A 89 -0.51 8.93 0.98
N LEU A 90 -0.69 7.72 1.52
CA LEU A 90 -1.25 7.49 2.86
C LEU A 90 -0.22 7.77 3.94
N VAL A 91 -0.07 9.04 4.33
CA VAL A 91 0.82 9.46 5.41
C VAL A 91 0.06 9.49 6.73
N ARG A 92 0.48 8.68 7.70
CA ARG A 92 -0.13 8.68 9.05
C ARG A 92 0.12 10.01 9.75
N LEU A 93 -0.92 10.57 10.36
CA LEU A 93 -0.82 11.77 11.18
C LEU A 93 -0.39 11.39 12.60
N HIS A 94 0.45 12.22 13.23
CA HIS A 94 0.97 11.98 14.58
C HIS A 94 0.37 12.98 15.58
N PRO A 95 0.09 12.58 16.82
CA PRO A 95 -0.47 13.49 17.82
C PRO A 95 0.53 14.61 18.16
N GLY A 96 0.05 15.84 18.31
CA GLY A 96 0.84 16.98 18.75
C GLY A 96 0.86 17.13 20.28
N GLY A 97 1.31 18.30 20.76
CA GLY A 97 1.30 18.62 22.19
C GLY A 97 -0.10 18.70 22.81
N ASN A 98 -1.12 19.01 21.99
CA ASN A 98 -2.52 18.84 22.35
C ASN A 98 -3.03 17.53 21.70
N PRO A 99 -3.54 16.55 22.49
CA PRO A 99 -3.95 15.24 21.97
C PRO A 99 -5.14 15.29 21.00
N ALA A 100 -5.87 16.41 20.93
CA ALA A 100 -6.92 16.63 19.93
C ALA A 100 -6.37 16.88 18.51
N TYR A 101 -5.15 17.39 18.43
CA TYR A 101 -4.54 17.87 17.19
C TYR A 101 -3.44 16.93 16.73
N TYR A 102 -3.43 16.66 15.43
CA TYR A 102 -2.44 15.80 14.80
C TYR A 102 -1.72 16.55 13.69
N HIS A 103 -0.47 16.15 13.39
CA HIS A 103 0.37 16.79 12.39
C HIS A 103 0.90 15.75 11.41
N CYS A 104 1.11 16.18 10.17
CA CYS A 104 1.68 15.33 9.13
C CYS A 104 3.22 15.45 9.13
N PRO A 105 3.98 14.36 9.27
CA PRO A 105 5.43 14.40 9.20
C PRO A 105 5.95 14.73 7.79
N ASN A 106 5.16 14.46 6.75
CA ASN A 106 5.54 14.68 5.35
C ASN A 106 5.31 16.14 4.91
N CYS A 107 4.05 16.58 4.84
CA CYS A 107 3.71 17.87 4.24
C CYS A 107 3.69 19.04 5.23
N LYS A 108 3.66 18.78 6.54
CA LYS A 108 3.58 19.80 7.60
C LYS A 108 2.47 20.84 7.40
N ALA A 109 1.39 20.46 6.71
CA ALA A 109 0.25 21.31 6.40
C ALA A 109 -0.62 21.52 7.65
N GLY A 110 -0.09 22.26 8.62
CA GLY A 110 -0.78 22.62 9.85
C GLY A 110 -1.16 21.44 10.76
N SER A 111 -1.80 21.80 11.88
CA SER A 111 -2.41 20.85 12.80
C SER A 111 -3.85 20.56 12.38
N VAL A 112 -4.20 19.28 12.26
CA VAL A 112 -5.55 18.79 11.97
C VAL A 112 -6.25 18.42 13.28
N LEU A 113 -7.44 18.95 13.51
CA LEU A 113 -8.28 18.57 14.64
C LEU A 113 -8.95 17.21 14.35
N VAL A 114 -8.46 16.15 15.00
CA VAL A 114 -8.95 14.78 14.79
C VAL A 114 -9.83 14.30 15.94
N LYS A 115 -9.54 14.73 17.17
CA LYS A 115 -10.28 14.33 18.37
C LYS A 115 -10.79 15.55 19.12
N PRO A 116 -11.86 16.21 18.65
CA PRO A 116 -12.43 17.38 19.31
C PRO A 116 -12.74 17.15 20.79
N GLU A 117 -13.15 15.93 21.15
CA GLU A 117 -13.44 15.52 22.52
C GLU A 117 -12.23 15.56 23.48
N MET A 118 -11.01 15.54 22.93
CA MET A 118 -9.78 15.61 23.71
C MET A 118 -9.16 17.01 23.72
N ASP A 119 -9.86 18.03 23.20
CA ASP A 119 -9.31 19.37 23.13
C ASP A 119 -9.30 20.01 24.52
N HIS A 120 -8.09 20.20 25.06
CA HIS A 120 -7.86 20.88 26.34
C HIS A 120 -7.20 22.23 26.04
N PRO A 121 -7.97 23.28 25.71
CA PRO A 121 -7.41 24.57 25.39
C PRO A 121 -6.62 25.10 26.59
N GLN A 122 -5.43 25.64 26.33
CA GLN A 122 -4.54 26.16 27.38
C GLN A 122 -5.20 27.27 28.23
N SER A 123 -6.26 27.92 27.74
CA SER A 123 -7.08 28.86 28.51
C SER A 123 -7.77 28.23 29.73
N ALA A 124 -8.00 26.91 29.74
CA ALA A 124 -8.55 26.18 30.89
C ALA A 124 -7.50 25.86 31.98
N ARG A 125 -6.20 26.01 31.69
CA ARG A 125 -5.12 25.82 32.69
C ARG A 125 -4.88 27.05 33.56
N MET A 126 -5.37 28.23 33.18
CA MET A 126 -5.12 29.48 33.92
C MET A 126 -6.11 29.73 35.07
N THR A 127 -7.21 28.99 35.19
CA THR A 127 -8.20 29.19 36.26
C THR A 127 -7.90 28.43 37.56
N PHE A 128 -6.83 27.61 37.60
CA PHE A 128 -6.52 26.71 38.73
C PHE A 128 -5.17 27.00 39.42
N LYS A 129 -4.69 28.26 39.42
CA LYS A 129 -3.58 28.66 40.29
C LYS A 129 -3.76 30.06 40.83
N GLN A 130 -4.42 30.17 41.98
CA GLN A 130 -4.04 31.03 43.12
C GLN A 130 -5.11 30.87 44.22
N GLU A 131 -5.03 29.80 45.01
CA GLU A 131 -5.50 29.87 46.40
C GLU A 131 -4.32 30.42 47.23
N PRO A 132 -4.47 31.55 47.93
CA PRO A 132 -3.43 32.04 48.83
C PRO A 132 -3.38 31.13 50.06
N TYR A 133 -2.19 30.64 50.38
CA TYR A 133 -1.90 30.04 51.68
C TYR A 133 -2.14 31.10 52.76
N LEU A 134 -3.18 30.90 53.58
CA LEU A 134 -3.34 31.50 54.91
C LEU A 134 -3.07 30.42 55.95
#